data_AF-A0A7Y2BL82-F1
#
_entry.id   AF-A0A7Y2BL82-F1
#
_cell.length_a   1.000
_cell.length_b   1.000
_cell.length_c   1.000
_cell.angle_alpha   90.00
_cell.angle_beta   90.00
_cell.angle_gamma   90.00
#
_symmetry.space_group_name_H-M   'P 1'
#
loop_
_entity.id
_entity.type
_entity.pdbx_description
1 polymer ?
#
loop_
_entity_poly.entity_id
_entity_poly.type
_entity_poly.pdbx_seq_one_letter_code
_entity_poly.pdbx_strand_id
1 'polypeptide(L)'
;MLRASAVLVVAVLLVSGEAKAGNTDDVVAGSDVALTGGAVVANVHTGGAMWFNPAGVARLDSRSVDLTGAVLSYTISSAPGSISSESGEQSEGSYSALQA
;
A
#
# COMPACT_ATOMS: atom_id res chain seq x y z
N MET A 1 -42.33 6.18 19.68
CA MET A 1 -41.68 6.01 18.36
C MET A 1 -40.27 6.60 18.33
N LEU A 2 -40.06 7.87 18.74
CA LEU A 2 -38.71 8.50 18.78
C LEU A 2 -37.63 7.70 19.53
N ARG A 3 -37.97 7.09 20.67
CA ARG A 3 -37.02 6.33 21.49
C ARG A 3 -36.52 5.06 20.80
N ALA A 4 -37.40 4.37 20.07
CA ALA A 4 -37.03 3.17 19.32
C ALA A 4 -36.10 3.52 18.15
N SER A 5 -36.38 4.64 17.46
CA SER A 5 -35.51 5.16 16.40
C SER A 5 -34.13 5.56 16.91
N ALA A 6 -34.05 6.20 18.09
CA ALA A 6 -32.77 6.56 18.69
C ALA A 6 -31.93 5.33 19.06
N VAL A 7 -32.56 4.30 19.64
CA VAL A 7 -31.89 3.03 19.97
C VAL A 7 -31.39 2.33 18.70
N LEU A 8 -32.18 2.33 17.62
CA LEU A 8 -31.77 1.74 16.35
C LEU A 8 -30.55 2.45 15.75
N VAL A 9 -30.55 3.79 15.75
CA VAL A 9 -29.42 4.59 15.24
C VAL A 9 -28.15 4.32 16.05
N VAL A 10 -28.25 4.29 17.38
CA VAL A 10 -27.10 3.98 18.25
C VAL A 10 -26.60 2.56 18.02
N ALA A 11 -27.50 1.57 17.89
CA ALA A 11 -27.13 0.19 17.59
C ALA A 11 -26.39 0.07 16.25
N VAL A 12 -26.83 0.78 15.21
CA VAL A 12 -26.16 0.80 13.89
C VAL A 12 -24.76 1.42 13.98
N LEU A 13 -24.59 2.50 14.74
CA LEU A 13 -23.28 3.17 14.90
C LEU A 13 -22.28 2.31 15.70
N LEU A 14 -22.77 1.50 16.65
CA LEU A 14 -21.94 0.60 17.47
C LEU A 14 -21.54 -0.69 16.74
N VAL A 15 -22.20 -1.02 15.62
CA VAL A 15 -21.76 -2.09 14.69
C VAL A 15 -20.72 -1.51 13.73
N SER A 16 -19.63 -0.97 14.28
CA SER A 16 -18.47 -0.62 13.49
C SER A 16 -17.71 -1.92 13.20
N GLY A 17 -17.92 -2.51 12.02
CA GLY A 17 -17.07 -3.61 11.56
C GLY A 17 -15.62 -3.13 11.46
N GLU A 18 -14.65 -4.01 11.72
CA GLU A 18 -13.26 -3.72 11.40
C GLU A 18 -13.16 -3.42 9.91
N ALA A 19 -12.90 -2.16 9.55
CA ALA A 19 -12.56 -1.81 8.19
C ALA A 19 -11.20 -2.43 7.89
N LYS A 20 -11.19 -3.62 7.29
CA LYS A 20 -9.98 -4.26 6.78
C LYS A 20 -9.53 -3.52 5.51
N ALA A 21 -8.98 -2.31 5.71
CA ALA A 21 -8.17 -1.65 4.72
C ALA A 21 -6.81 -2.36 4.70
N GLY A 22 -6.74 -3.48 3.98
CA GLY A 22 -5.47 -4.14 3.68
C GLY A 22 -5.02 -3.72 2.29
N ASN A 23 -3.81 -3.18 2.16
CA ASN A 23 -3.12 -3.11 0.87
C ASN A 23 -2.13 -4.28 0.78
N THR A 24 -2.66 -5.50 0.92
CA THR A 24 -1.86 -6.73 0.87
C THR A 24 -1.59 -7.20 -0.55
N ASP A 25 -2.24 -6.58 -1.53
CA ASP A 25 -1.99 -6.85 -2.93
C ASP A 25 -0.78 -6.04 -3.40
N ASP A 26 0.23 -6.69 -3.96
CA ASP A 26 1.45 -6.07 -4.52
C ASP A 26 1.18 -5.34 -5.86
N VAL A 27 -0.04 -4.86 -6.07
CA VAL A 27 -0.41 -4.13 -7.28
C VAL A 27 -0.11 -2.66 -7.06
N VAL A 28 0.87 -2.14 -7.79
CA VAL A 28 1.15 -0.70 -7.83
C VAL A 28 0.42 -0.08 -9.02
N ALA A 29 -0.83 0.34 -8.81
CA ALA A 29 -1.66 0.97 -9.84
C ALA A 29 -1.72 2.49 -9.68
N GLY A 30 -0.70 3.18 -10.19
CA GLY A 30 -0.60 4.64 -10.17
C GLY A 30 0.66 5.16 -9.49
N SER A 31 1.15 6.32 -9.93
CA SER A 31 2.38 6.94 -9.42
C SER A 31 2.30 7.33 -7.95
N ASP A 32 1.15 7.85 -7.49
CA ASP A 32 0.96 8.25 -6.08
C ASP A 32 1.12 7.06 -5.13
N VAL A 33 0.66 5.89 -5.57
CA VAL A 33 0.72 4.63 -4.83
C VAL A 33 2.15 4.11 -4.83
N ALA A 34 2.85 4.18 -5.97
CA ALA A 34 4.27 3.81 -6.07
C ALA A 34 5.14 4.64 -5.11
N LEU A 35 4.96 5.95 -5.13
CA LEU A 35 5.74 6.89 -4.32
C LEU A 35 5.48 6.80 -2.82
N THR A 36 4.36 6.20 -2.43
CA THR A 36 3.96 6.05 -1.02
C THR A 36 4.15 4.64 -0.50
N GLY A 37 4.76 3.75 -1.30
CA GLY A 37 4.98 2.35 -0.94
C GLY A 37 3.67 1.59 -0.75
N GLY A 38 2.63 1.93 -1.52
CA GLY A 38 1.31 1.32 -1.40
C GLY A 38 0.45 1.87 -0.26
N ALA A 39 0.78 3.03 0.34
CA ALA A 39 -0.10 3.61 1.34
C ALA A 39 -1.41 4.12 0.71
N VAL A 40 -2.55 3.85 1.37
CA VAL A 40 -3.83 4.47 0.99
C VAL A 40 -3.80 5.94 1.39
N VAL A 41 -3.62 6.83 0.42
CA VAL A 41 -3.59 8.28 0.67
C VAL A 41 -4.97 8.89 0.40
N ALA A 42 -5.43 9.76 1.29
CA ALA A 42 -6.71 10.43 1.16
C ALA A 42 -6.77 11.47 0.02
N ASN A 43 -5.61 11.83 -0.54
CA ASN A 43 -5.42 12.99 -1.40
C ASN A 43 -4.87 12.59 -2.78
N VAL A 44 -5.49 11.58 -3.40
CA VAL A 44 -5.14 11.12 -4.74
C VAL A 44 -6.03 11.83 -5.76
N HIS A 45 -5.41 12.42 -6.78
CA HIS A 45 -6.08 13.18 -7.85
C HIS A 45 -5.71 12.61 -9.23
N THR A 46 -5.54 11.29 -9.29
CA THR A 46 -5.19 10.53 -10.49
C THR A 46 -6.19 9.37 -10.66
N GLY A 47 -6.25 8.79 -11.84
CA GLY A 47 -7.04 7.60 -12.15
C GLY A 47 -6.70 6.40 -11.27
N GLY A 48 -5.49 6.35 -10.70
CA GLY A 48 -5.10 5.35 -9.69
C GLY A 48 -5.99 5.36 -8.44
N ALA A 49 -6.69 6.47 -8.16
CA ALA A 49 -7.70 6.55 -7.12
C ALA A 49 -8.80 5.47 -7.28
N MET A 50 -9.13 5.05 -8.51
CA MET A 50 -10.13 4.00 -8.74
C MET A 50 -9.78 2.67 -8.06
N TRP A 51 -8.48 2.40 -7.83
CA TRP A 51 -8.01 1.14 -7.27
C TRP A 51 -7.89 1.17 -5.74
N PHE A 52 -7.40 2.28 -5.17
CA PHE A 52 -7.07 2.36 -3.73
C PHE A 52 -7.96 3.30 -2.93
N ASN A 53 -8.58 4.30 -3.56
CA ASN A 53 -9.45 5.28 -2.89
C ASN A 53 -10.43 5.94 -3.88
N PRO A 54 -11.54 5.27 -4.25
CA PRO A 54 -12.45 5.75 -5.29
C PRO A 54 -13.06 7.13 -5.02
N ALA A 55 -13.08 7.58 -3.76
CA ALA A 55 -13.54 8.92 -3.41
C ALA A 55 -12.63 10.03 -3.99
N GLY A 56 -11.36 9.73 -4.28
CA GLY A 56 -10.43 10.64 -4.96
C GLY A 56 -10.82 10.96 -6.40
N VAL A 57 -11.56 10.06 -7.08
CA VAL A 57 -12.02 10.26 -8.46
C VAL A 57 -12.95 11.48 -8.57
N ALA A 58 -13.74 11.75 -7.53
CA ALA A 58 -14.61 12.92 -7.48
C ALA A 58 -13.85 14.26 -7.44
N ARG A 59 -12.53 14.23 -7.21
CA ARG A 59 -11.64 15.39 -7.16
C ARG A 59 -10.80 15.56 -8.44
N LEU A 60 -11.07 14.78 -9.49
CA LEU A 60 -10.39 14.96 -10.77
C LEU A 60 -10.89 16.25 -11.44
N ASP A 61 -9.98 17.21 -11.62
CA ASP A 61 -10.30 18.53 -12.18
C ASP A 61 -10.61 18.50 -13.68
N SER A 62 -10.26 17.41 -14.37
CA SER A 62 -10.50 17.26 -15.81
C SER A 62 -10.59 15.78 -16.23
N ARG A 63 -10.99 15.56 -17.49
CA ARG A 63 -10.98 14.22 -18.09
C ARG A 63 -9.53 13.85 -18.40
N SER A 64 -8.96 12.89 -17.68
CA SER A 64 -7.60 12.39 -17.88
C SER A 64 -7.57 10.93 -18.30
N VAL A 65 -6.47 10.52 -18.93
CA VAL A 65 -6.12 9.13 -19.18
C VAL A 65 -4.72 8.92 -18.60
N ASP A 66 -4.62 8.03 -17.62
CA ASP A 66 -3.36 7.77 -16.94
C ASP A 66 -2.78 6.42 -17.38
N LEU A 67 -1.51 6.43 -17.76
CA LEU A 67 -0.73 5.24 -18.08
C LEU A 67 0.43 5.13 -17.08
N THR A 68 0.46 4.05 -16.31
CA THR A 68 1.54 3.78 -15.35
C THR A 68 2.30 2.53 -15.77
N GLY A 69 3.63 2.61 -15.76
CA GLY A 69 4.52 1.46 -15.89
C GLY A 69 5.33 1.28 -14.62
N ALA A 70 5.45 0.05 -14.14
CA ALA A 70 6.27 -0.31 -12.99
C ALA A 70 7.45 -1.17 -13.46
N VAL A 71 8.64 -0.94 -12.89
CA VAL A 71 9.84 -1.73 -13.16
C VAL A 71 10.30 -2.35 -11.85
N LEU A 72 10.14 -3.66 -11.72
CA LEU A 72 10.68 -4.41 -10.58
C LEU A 72 12.14 -4.74 -10.85
N SER A 73 13.00 -4.43 -9.88
CA SER A 73 14.40 -4.84 -9.89
C SER A 73 14.61 -5.98 -8.91
N TYR A 74 15.23 -7.06 -9.39
CA TYR A 74 15.69 -8.15 -8.55
C TYR A 74 17.21 -8.15 -8.51
N THR A 75 17.76 -8.08 -7.29
CA THR A 75 19.20 -8.06 -7.08
C THR A 75 19.62 -9.33 -6.36
N ILE A 76 20.60 -10.03 -6.92
CA ILE A 76 21.36 -11.06 -6.23
C ILE A 76 22.78 -10.50 -6.04
N SER A 77 23.27 -10.52 -4.81
CA SER A 77 24.62 -10.06 -4.48
C SER A 77 25.35 -11.07 -3.61
N SER A 78 26.65 -11.22 -3.86
CA SER A 78 27.56 -12.00 -3.02
C SER A 78 28.54 -11.04 -2.36
N ALA A 79 28.52 -11.02 -1.04
CA ALA A 79 29.43 -10.27 -0.19
C ALA A 79 29.98 -11.17 0.94
N PRO A 80 30.85 -12.15 0.59
CA PRO A 80 31.43 -13.06 1.56
C PRO A 80 32.20 -12.29 2.64
N GLY A 81 32.11 -12.71 3.89
CA GLY A 81 32.79 -12.06 5.01
C GLY A 81 32.21 -10.71 5.43
N SER A 82 31.06 -10.29 4.88
CA SER A 82 30.28 -9.14 5.34
C SER A 82 29.91 -9.20 6.83
N ILE A 83 29.75 -10.41 7.36
CA ILE A 83 29.69 -10.70 8.79
C ILE A 83 30.83 -11.68 9.08
N SER A 84 31.69 -11.30 10.04
CA SER A 84 32.75 -12.14 10.56
C SER A 84 32.74 -12.14 12.08
N SER A 85 33.16 -13.25 12.67
CA SER A 85 33.34 -13.40 14.11
C SER A 85 34.83 -13.27 14.48
N GLU A 86 35.11 -12.87 15.71
CA GLU A 86 36.47 -12.79 16.26
C GLU A 86 37.16 -14.17 16.28
N SER A 87 36.38 -15.26 16.30
CA SER A 87 36.83 -16.65 16.13
C SER A 87 37.28 -17.02 14.71
N GLY A 88 37.10 -16.12 13.72
CA GLY A 88 37.51 -16.32 12.33
C GLY A 88 36.43 -16.91 11.41
N GLU A 89 35.27 -17.27 11.93
CA GLU A 89 34.11 -17.70 11.13
C GLU A 89 33.58 -16.53 10.28
N GLN A 90 33.20 -16.83 9.03
CA GLN A 90 32.72 -15.84 8.07
C GLN A 90 31.44 -16.30 7.39
N SER A 91 30.55 -15.35 7.13
CA SER A 91 29.34 -15.58 6.33
C SER A 91 29.68 -15.81 4.86
N GLU A 92 28.97 -16.72 4.19
CA GLU A 92 29.00 -16.89 2.74
C GLU A 92 28.50 -15.64 1.99
N GLY A 93 27.71 -14.80 2.67
CA GLY A 93 27.34 -13.48 2.18
C GLY A 93 26.44 -13.47 0.93
N SER A 94 25.58 -14.47 0.76
CA SER A 94 24.59 -14.46 -0.33
C SER A 94 23.34 -13.68 0.09
N TYR A 95 23.01 -12.62 -0.64
CA TYR A 95 21.84 -11.77 -0.39
C TYR A 95 21.00 -11.64 -1.65
N SER A 96 19.68 -11.72 -1.48
CA SER A 96 18.72 -11.38 -2.52
C SER A 96 17.74 -10.32 -2.00
N ALA A 97 17.37 -9.41 -2.89
CA ALA A 97 16.39 -8.38 -2.59
C ALA A 97 15.52 -8.11 -3.81
N LEU A 98 14.23 -7.88 -3.55
CA LEU A 98 13.27 -7.36 -4.51
C LEU A 98 13.04 -5.89 -4.16
N GLN A 99 13.19 -5.01 -5.15
CA GLN A 99 12.90 -3.58 -5.01
C GLN A 99 11.89 -3.19 -6.08
N ALA A 100 10.76 -2.66 -5.63
CA ALA A 100 9.67 -2.12 -6.45
C ALA A 100 9.70 -0.59 -6.45
#